data_AF-A0A1V9BDT8-F1
#
_entry.id   AF-A0A1V9BDT8-F1
#
_cell.length_a   1.000
_cell.length_b   1.000
_cell.length_c   1.000
_cell.angle_alpha   90.00
_cell.angle_beta   90.00
_cell.angle_gamma   90.00
#
_symmetry.space_group_name_H-M   'P 1'
#
loop_
_entity.id
_entity.type
_entity.pdbx_description
1 polymer ?
#
loop_
_entity_poly.entity_id
_entity_poly.type
_entity_poly.pdbx_seq_one_letter_code
_entity_poly.pdbx_strand_id
1 'polypeptide(L)'
;MKTLRVTNKGKKARYRLGVEFPPNQTVEITVSNREYLTVKAVRDFEVEIVSEGDKSETERRHESAEPTEPALDVQSMTIDEVLEAIKEGKLSVDEALSQEKAGKKRSTLIDKLEALKEE
;
A
#
# COMPACT_ATOMS: atom_id res chain seq x y z
N MET A 1 20.29 8.64 -10.10
CA MET A 1 19.21 9.24 -10.93
C MET A 1 17.93 8.45 -10.65
N LYS A 2 16.74 9.06 -10.79
CA LYS A 2 15.46 8.40 -10.48
C LYS A 2 14.60 8.33 -11.73
N THR A 3 14.00 7.17 -11.99
CA THR A 3 12.99 7.01 -13.03
C THR A 3 11.62 7.19 -12.41
N LEU A 4 10.88 8.16 -12.93
CA LEU A 4 9.55 8.54 -12.47
C LEU A 4 8.50 8.22 -13.53
N ARG A 5 7.36 7.73 -13.08
CA ARG A 5 6.10 7.72 -13.79
C ARG A 5 5.28 8.93 -13.35
N VAL A 6 4.97 9.82 -14.28
CA VAL A 6 4.21 11.04 -14.00
C VAL A 6 2.90 10.98 -14.76
N THR A 7 1.79 10.95 -14.04
CA THR A 7 0.44 11.00 -14.60
C THR A 7 -0.16 12.38 -14.36
N ASN A 8 -0.49 13.10 -15.44
CA ASN A 8 -1.15 14.39 -15.32
C ASN A 8 -2.66 14.19 -15.13
N LYS A 9 -3.19 14.37 -13.92
CA LYS A 9 -4.62 14.35 -13.60
C LYS A 9 -5.34 15.66 -13.95
N GLY A 10 -4.60 16.66 -14.43
CA GLY A 10 -5.14 17.94 -14.84
C GLY A 10 -5.88 17.85 -16.18
N LYS A 11 -6.72 18.85 -16.46
CA LYS A 11 -7.50 18.94 -17.70
C LYS A 11 -6.72 19.50 -18.90
N LYS A 12 -5.49 19.97 -18.69
CA LYS A 12 -4.64 20.62 -19.71
C LYS A 12 -3.26 19.97 -19.74
N ALA A 13 -2.65 19.96 -20.92
CA ALA A 13 -1.24 19.59 -21.05
C ALA A 13 -0.36 20.56 -20.24
N ARG A 14 0.68 20.02 -19.62
CA ARG A 14 1.63 20.77 -18.80
C ARG A 14 3.04 20.50 -19.34
N TYR A 15 3.85 21.54 -19.44
CA TYR A 15 5.24 21.42 -19.88
C TYR A 15 6.19 21.64 -18.70
N ARG A 16 7.02 20.64 -18.41
CA ARG A 16 7.99 20.64 -17.30
C ARG A 16 9.22 19.82 -17.68
N LEU A 17 10.40 20.29 -17.25
CA LEU A 17 11.68 19.59 -17.51
C LEU A 17 11.95 19.29 -19.01
N GLY A 18 11.42 20.12 -19.91
CA GLY A 18 11.56 19.89 -21.36
C GLY A 18 10.61 18.82 -21.93
N VAL A 19 9.72 18.27 -21.12
CA VAL A 19 8.77 17.21 -21.50
C VAL A 19 7.33 17.72 -21.40
N GLU A 20 6.51 17.33 -22.37
CA GLU A 20 5.06 17.56 -22.34
C GLU A 20 4.36 16.41 -21.61
N PHE A 21 3.46 16.76 -20.67
CA PHE A 21 2.62 15.83 -19.94
C PHE A 21 1.16 16.04 -20.37
N PRO A 22 0.64 15.24 -21.32
CA PRO A 22 -0.74 15.34 -21.77
C PRO A 22 -1.73 14.99 -20.66
N PRO A 23 -2.96 15.54 -20.68
CA PRO A 23 -3.96 15.26 -19.66
C PRO A 23 -4.36 13.78 -19.66
N ASN A 24 -4.50 13.22 -18.46
CA ASN A 24 -4.84 11.82 -18.18
C ASN A 24 -3.88 10.78 -18.79
N GLN A 25 -2.67 11.19 -19.16
CA GLN A 25 -1.65 10.30 -19.69
C GLN A 25 -0.48 10.18 -18.72
N THR A 26 0.09 8.98 -18.67
CA THR A 26 1.30 8.68 -17.90
C THR A 26 2.51 8.81 -18.81
N VAL A 27 3.52 9.54 -18.35
CA VAL A 27 4.79 9.74 -19.04
C VAL A 27 5.92 9.31 -18.12
N GLU A 28 6.85 8.52 -18.64
CA GLU A 28 8.03 8.07 -17.91
C GLU A 28 9.21 9.00 -18.21
N ILE A 29 9.85 9.50 -17.15
CA ILE A 29 10.99 10.41 -17.25
C ILE A 29 12.08 9.98 -16.29
N THR A 30 13.33 10.15 -16.69
CA THR A 30 14.48 9.97 -15.79
C THR A 30 14.96 11.34 -15.35
N VAL A 31 14.98 11.58 -14.04
CA VAL A 31 15.29 12.89 -13.47
C VAL A 31 16.22 12.80 -12.26
N SER A 32 16.81 13.93 -11.90
CA SER A 32 17.58 14.11 -10.67
C SER A 32 16.65 14.36 -9.47
N ASN A 33 17.17 14.25 -8.24
CA ASN A 33 16.36 14.47 -7.03
C ASN A 33 15.74 15.88 -6.97
N ARG A 34 16.49 16.92 -7.38
CA ARG A 34 15.99 18.31 -7.45
C ARG A 34 14.81 18.43 -8.43
N GLU A 35 14.89 17.76 -9.56
CA GLU A 35 13.86 17.79 -10.60
C GLU A 35 12.63 17.00 -10.16
N TYR A 36 12.79 15.85 -9.50
CA TYR A 36 11.69 15.11 -8.87
C TYR A 36 10.85 16.00 -7.97
N LEU A 37 11.47 16.78 -7.09
CA LEU A 37 10.76 17.70 -6.20
C LEU A 37 9.95 18.75 -6.97
N THR A 38 10.47 19.24 -8.10
CA THR A 38 9.74 20.20 -8.94
C THR A 38 8.52 19.59 -9.62
N VAL A 39 8.58 18.32 -10.01
CA VAL A 39 7.45 17.58 -10.60
C VAL A 39 6.41 17.26 -9.53
N LYS A 40 6.85 16.79 -8.35
CA LYS A 40 5.99 16.49 -7.20
C LYS A 40 5.25 17.72 -6.67
N ALA A 41 5.83 18.91 -6.77
CA ALA A 41 5.18 20.16 -6.37
C ALA A 41 4.01 20.54 -7.28
N VAL A 42 3.87 19.94 -8.47
CA VAL A 42 2.74 20.19 -9.36
C VAL A 42 1.51 19.46 -8.84
N ARG A 43 0.52 20.22 -8.35
CA ARG A 43 -0.71 19.70 -7.73
C ARG A 43 -1.46 18.67 -8.58
N ASP A 44 -1.45 18.85 -9.90
CA ASP A 44 -2.18 18.01 -10.84
C ASP A 44 -1.40 16.76 -11.26
N PHE A 45 -0.17 16.55 -10.76
CA PHE A 45 0.68 15.43 -11.15
C PHE A 45 0.70 14.36 -10.06
N GLU A 46 0.38 13.13 -10.46
CA GLU A 46 0.62 11.93 -9.67
C GLU A 46 1.98 11.36 -10.09
N VAL A 47 2.90 11.21 -9.14
CA VAL A 47 4.30 10.83 -9.41
C VAL A 47 4.62 9.54 -8.66
N GLU A 48 4.96 8.50 -9.42
CA GLU A 48 5.41 7.19 -8.92
C GLU A 48 6.91 7.02 -9.23
N ILE A 49 7.69 6.50 -8.28
CA ILE A 49 9.11 6.20 -8.51
C ILE A 49 9.20 4.74 -8.96
N VAL A 50 9.56 4.52 -10.23
CA VAL A 50 9.63 3.17 -10.83
C VAL A 50 10.98 2.51 -10.58
N SER A 51 12.04 3.30 -10.55
CA SER A 51 13.38 2.80 -10.30
C SER A 51 14.22 3.87 -9.65
N GLU A 52 14.79 3.57 -8.49
CA GLU A 52 15.76 4.42 -7.81
C GLU A 52 17.13 3.79 -7.98
N GLY A 53 17.93 4.38 -8.88
CA GLY A 53 19.33 4.00 -9.03
C GLY A 53 20.14 4.47 -7.83
N ASP A 54 20.65 3.48 -7.09
CA ASP A 54 21.57 3.51 -5.95
C ASP A 54 21.00 3.72 -4.54
N LYS A 55 21.33 2.73 -3.71
CA LYS A 55 21.06 2.54 -2.29
C LYS A 55 21.37 3.81 -1.48
N SER A 56 20.37 4.39 -0.84
CA SER A 56 20.51 5.01 0.49
C SER A 56 19.15 5.17 1.13
N GLU A 57 19.04 4.50 2.27
CA GLU A 57 17.98 4.47 3.25
C GLU A 57 17.54 5.87 3.75
N THR A 58 16.31 5.94 4.25
CA THR A 58 15.89 6.79 5.39
C THR A 58 15.49 8.26 5.10
N GLU A 59 14.18 8.53 4.96
CA GLU A 59 13.33 9.04 6.07
C GLU A 59 11.85 9.28 5.66
N ARG A 60 11.01 8.46 6.27
CA ARG A 60 9.68 8.70 6.87
C ARG A 60 9.03 10.10 6.73
N ARG A 61 7.83 10.09 6.14
CA ARG A 61 6.55 10.72 6.56
C ARG A 61 5.61 10.47 5.37
N HIS A 62 4.78 9.44 5.34
CA HIS A 62 3.63 9.21 6.20
C HIS A 62 3.35 7.70 6.30
N GLU A 63 3.17 7.25 7.55
CA GLU A 63 2.18 6.25 7.98
C GLU A 63 1.86 5.09 7.04
N SER A 64 2.61 4.00 7.19
CA SER A 64 2.06 2.64 7.33
C SER A 64 3.22 1.73 7.66
N ALA A 65 3.11 1.07 8.81
CA ALA A 65 4.09 0.13 9.31
C ALA A 65 4.17 -1.07 8.36
N GLU A 66 5.38 -1.44 7.93
CA GLU A 66 5.68 -2.85 7.73
C GLU A 66 6.14 -3.41 9.09
N PRO A 67 5.75 -4.64 9.41
CA PRO A 67 6.68 -5.75 9.26
C PRO A 67 6.09 -6.76 8.27
N THR A 68 6.88 -7.24 7.32
CA THR A 68 7.54 -8.55 7.41
C THR A 68 6.55 -9.66 7.78
N GLU A 69 6.30 -10.52 6.78
CA GLU A 69 5.26 -11.55 6.69
C GLU A 69 3.88 -10.98 6.34
N PRO A 70 3.16 -11.51 5.33
CA PRO A 70 1.83 -11.01 5.01
C PRO A 70 0.89 -11.39 6.16
N ALA A 71 0.82 -10.54 7.19
CA ALA A 71 -0.20 -10.63 8.22
C ALA A 71 -1.54 -10.50 7.49
N LEU A 72 -2.20 -11.63 7.28
CA LEU A 72 -3.51 -11.67 6.65
C LEU A 72 -4.44 -10.76 7.47
N ASP A 73 -4.94 -9.71 6.82
CA ASP A 73 -5.81 -8.75 7.49
C ASP A 73 -7.20 -9.36 7.66
N VAL A 74 -7.43 -9.97 8.83
CA VAL A 74 -8.71 -10.57 9.24
C VAL A 74 -9.86 -9.55 9.16
N GLN A 75 -9.55 -8.26 9.32
CA GLN A 75 -10.55 -7.20 9.26
C GLN A 75 -11.10 -7.00 7.86
N SER A 76 -10.31 -7.26 6.83
CA SER A 76 -10.73 -7.14 5.43
C SER A 76 -11.37 -8.41 4.88
N MET A 77 -11.18 -9.55 5.55
CA MET A 77 -11.74 -10.84 5.17
C MET A 77 -13.17 -11.06 5.67
N THR A 78 -13.89 -11.98 5.02
CA THR A 78 -15.16 -12.53 5.50
C THR A 78 -14.92 -13.61 6.56
N ILE A 79 -15.96 -13.94 7.33
CA ILE A 79 -15.87 -14.94 8.41
C ILE A 79 -15.37 -16.29 7.87
N ASP A 80 -15.85 -16.69 6.69
CA ASP A 80 -15.50 -17.98 6.09
C ASP A 80 -14.05 -18.00 5.58
N GLU A 81 -13.58 -16.90 4.96
CA GLU A 81 -12.19 -16.76 4.51
C GLU A 81 -11.18 -16.82 5.68
N VAL A 82 -11.54 -16.23 6.83
CA VAL A 82 -10.70 -16.30 8.05
C VAL A 82 -10.60 -17.73 8.55
N LEU A 83 -11.71 -18.47 8.56
CA LEU A 83 -11.73 -19.87 8.98
C LEU A 83 -10.98 -20.77 8.00
N GLU A 84 -11.04 -20.49 6.70
CA GLU A 84 -10.25 -21.20 5.69
C GLU A 84 -8.76 -20.92 5.84
N ALA A 85 -8.35 -19.66 6.06
CA ALA A 85 -6.95 -19.30 6.28
C ALA A 85 -6.34 -20.02 7.51
N ILE A 86 -7.14 -20.22 8.56
CA ILE A 86 -6.74 -21.00 9.75
C ILE A 86 -6.58 -22.48 9.41
N LYS A 87 -7.53 -23.05 8.67
CA LYS A 87 -7.44 -24.45 8.22
C LYS A 87 -6.25 -24.70 7.30
N GLU A 88 -5.91 -23.72 6.46
CA GLU A 88 -4.74 -23.76 5.58
C GLU A 88 -3.41 -23.51 6.33
N GLY A 89 -3.46 -23.19 7.63
CA GLY A 89 -2.27 -22.90 8.44
C GLY A 89 -1.60 -21.58 8.07
N LYS A 90 -2.30 -20.69 7.35
CA LYS A 90 -1.81 -19.36 6.97
C LYS A 90 -2.05 -18.31 8.05
N LEU A 91 -2.93 -18.61 9.02
CA LEU A 91 -3.31 -17.74 10.12
C LEU A 91 -3.50 -18.54 11.41
N SER A 92 -2.98 -18.07 12.54
CA SER A 92 -3.20 -18.75 13.82
C SER A 92 -4.53 -18.36 14.45
N VAL A 93 -5.15 -19.27 15.21
CA VAL A 93 -6.41 -19.01 15.93
C VAL A 93 -6.25 -17.83 16.91
N ASP A 94 -5.13 -17.78 17.64
CA ASP A 94 -4.82 -16.68 18.58
C ASP A 94 -4.62 -15.33 17.88
N GLU A 95 -4.01 -15.34 16.69
CA GLU A 95 -3.81 -14.13 15.89
C GLU A 95 -5.14 -13.62 15.34
N ALA A 96 -5.98 -14.51 14.82
CA ALA A 96 -7.31 -14.18 14.33
C ALA A 96 -8.20 -13.62 15.45
N LEU A 97 -8.19 -14.23 16.63
CA LEU A 97 -8.93 -13.75 17.81
C LEU A 97 -8.47 -12.37 18.26
N SER A 98 -7.15 -12.15 18.31
CA SER A 98 -6.58 -10.88 18.74
C SER A 98 -6.92 -9.75 17.77
N GLN A 99 -6.82 -10.01 16.45
CA GLN A 99 -7.19 -9.04 15.43
C GLN A 99 -8.69 -8.75 15.43
N GLU A 100 -9.54 -9.77 15.57
CA GLU A 100 -10.99 -9.58 15.58
C GLU A 100 -11.48 -8.85 16.84
N LYS A 101 -10.89 -9.14 18.01
CA LYS A 101 -11.16 -8.40 19.25
C LYS A 101 -10.66 -6.95 19.20
N ALA A 102 -9.56 -6.69 18.47
CA ALA A 102 -9.01 -5.34 18.28
C ALA A 102 -9.79 -4.50 17.25
N GLY A 103 -10.47 -5.14 16.29
CA GLY A 103 -11.15 -4.46 15.18
C GLY A 103 -12.68 -4.50 15.25
N LYS A 104 -13.31 -5.17 14.28
CA LYS A 104 -14.75 -5.19 14.01
C LYS A 104 -15.56 -5.96 15.05
N LYS A 105 -14.92 -6.80 15.88
CA LYS A 105 -15.55 -7.53 16.99
C LYS A 105 -16.78 -8.33 16.55
N ARG A 106 -16.70 -9.02 15.42
CA ARG A 106 -17.76 -9.91 14.94
C ARG A 106 -17.89 -11.07 15.94
N SER A 107 -18.92 -11.00 16.78
CA SER A 107 -19.20 -12.01 17.81
C SER A 107 -19.23 -13.43 17.24
N THR A 108 -19.86 -13.62 16.08
CA THR A 108 -19.95 -14.91 15.39
C THR A 108 -18.61 -15.49 14.95
N LEU A 109 -17.62 -14.66 14.62
CA LEU A 109 -16.27 -15.13 14.30
C LEU A 109 -15.49 -15.44 15.58
N ILE A 110 -15.60 -14.60 16.60
CA ILE A 110 -14.97 -14.82 17.91
C ILE A 110 -15.46 -16.13 18.54
N ASP A 111 -16.78 -16.36 18.59
CA ASP A 111 -17.37 -17.58 19.16
C ASP A 111 -16.85 -18.84 18.46
N LYS A 112 -16.73 -18.81 17.13
CA LYS A 112 -16.19 -19.94 16.34
C LYS A 112 -14.71 -20.16 16.58
N LEU A 113 -13.93 -19.08 16.71
CA LEU A 113 -12.50 -19.17 16.96
C LEU A 113 -12.18 -19.62 18.39
N GLU A 114 -12.96 -19.21 19.39
CA GLU A 114 -12.82 -19.69 20.77
C GLU A 114 -13.16 -21.18 20.88
N ALA A 115 -14.21 -21.64 20.19
CA ALA A 115 -14.54 -23.07 20.12
C ALA A 115 -13.41 -23.92 19.50
N LEU A 116 -12.69 -23.40 18.50
CA LEU A 116 -11.54 -24.08 17.89
C LEU A 116 -10.29 -24.11 18.77
N LYS A 117 -10.23 -23.28 19.82
CA LYS A 117 -9.10 -23.19 20.74
C LYS A 117 -9.25 -24.11 21.95
N GLU A 118 -10.47 -24.46 22.32
CA GLU A 118 -10.79 -25.35 23.46
C GLU A 118 -10.76 -26.85 23.11
N GLU A 119 -10.51 -27.22 21.86
CA GLU A 119 -10.34 -28.61 21.37
C GLU A 119 -8.86 -29.03 21.27
#